data_AF-A0A8T3M096-F1
#
_entry.id   AF-A0A8T3M096-F1
#
_cell.length_a   1.000
_cell.length_b   1.000
_cell.length_c   1.000
_cell.angle_alpha   90.00
_cell.angle_beta   90.00
_cell.angle_gamma   90.00
#
_symmetry.space_group_name_H-M   'P 1'
#
loop_
_entity.id
_entity.type
_entity.pdbx_description
1 polymer ?
#
loop_
_entity_poly.entity_id
_entity_poly.type
_entity_poly.pdbx_seq_one_letter_code
_entity_poly.pdbx_strand_id
1 'polypeptide(L)'
;SPKKAQETWVKTHDSAVDQYGEGEQAHRTAFASLKHSYEKVDDHWQKKDEKGPSDPRSAIGGQRARRGEGETFGGVDLYGNTKAQLYERARKLDVPGRSSMDKTELARAIARKQD
;
A
#
# COMPACT_ATOMS: atom_id res chain seq x y z
N SER A 1 -7.35 1.82 -12.44
CA SER A 1 -7.55 2.51 -11.15
C SER A 1 -8.68 3.53 -11.22
N PRO A 2 -9.52 3.69 -10.18
CA PRO A 2 -10.56 4.72 -10.10
C PRO A 2 -10.01 6.13 -10.29
N LYS A 3 -10.78 7.03 -10.92
CA LYS A 3 -10.41 8.43 -11.10
C LYS A 3 -10.03 9.11 -9.78
N LYS A 4 -10.78 8.79 -8.71
CA LYS A 4 -10.53 9.35 -7.38
C LYS A 4 -9.19 8.95 -6.78
N ALA A 5 -8.67 7.76 -7.10
CA ALA A 5 -7.35 7.33 -6.67
C ALA A 5 -6.26 8.19 -7.32
N GLN A 6 -6.38 8.41 -8.63
CA GLN A 6 -5.46 9.26 -9.41
C GLN A 6 -5.50 10.71 -8.90
N GLU A 7 -6.70 11.27 -8.70
CA GLU A 7 -6.87 12.62 -8.15
C GLU A 7 -6.25 12.77 -6.75
N THR A 8 -6.40 11.78 -5.88
CA THR A 8 -5.78 11.79 -4.54
C THR A 8 -4.26 11.85 -4.65
N TRP A 9 -3.68 11.04 -5.53
CA TRP A 9 -2.24 11.01 -5.74
C TRP A 9 -1.74 12.33 -6.32
N VAL A 10 -2.32 12.80 -7.44
CA VAL A 10 -1.90 14.04 -8.13
C VAL A 10 -1.98 15.23 -7.20
N LYS A 11 -3.12 15.45 -6.53
CA LYS A 11 -3.28 16.59 -5.62
C LYS A 11 -2.26 16.59 -4.47
N THR A 12 -1.96 15.40 -3.95
CA THR A 12 -0.99 15.28 -2.85
C THR A 12 0.44 15.44 -3.36
N HIS A 13 0.74 14.91 -4.55
CA HIS A 13 2.05 15.07 -5.20
C HIS A 13 2.31 16.53 -5.51
N ASP A 14 1.41 17.22 -6.21
CA ASP A 14 1.52 18.65 -6.54
C ASP A 14 1.77 19.49 -5.28
N SER A 15 0.97 19.29 -4.23
CA SER A 15 1.14 20.00 -2.96
C SER A 15 2.46 19.69 -2.26
N ALA A 16 3.00 18.48 -2.43
CA ALA A 16 4.27 18.09 -1.84
C ALA A 16 5.47 18.59 -2.67
N VAL A 17 5.32 18.69 -4.00
CA VAL A 17 6.29 19.35 -4.89
C VAL A 17 6.39 20.83 -4.55
N ASP A 18 5.26 21.51 -4.35
CA ASP A 18 5.26 22.92 -3.94
C ASP A 18 5.99 23.15 -2.59
N GLN A 19 5.89 22.18 -1.67
CA GLN A 19 6.49 22.29 -0.34
C GLN A 19 7.95 21.87 -0.26
N TYR A 20 8.33 20.80 -0.97
CA TYR A 20 9.62 20.14 -0.80
C TYR A 20 10.47 20.12 -2.07
N GLY A 21 9.91 20.55 -3.21
CA GLY A 21 10.47 20.33 -4.53
C GLY A 21 10.11 18.95 -5.09
N GLU A 22 10.32 18.80 -6.40
CA GLU A 22 10.17 17.50 -7.08
C GLU A 22 11.18 16.49 -6.52
N GLY A 23 10.72 15.25 -6.32
CA GLY A 23 11.59 14.17 -5.87
C GLY A 23 10.92 13.12 -5.00
N GLU A 24 11.75 12.26 -4.42
CA GLU A 24 11.31 11.06 -3.72
C GLU A 24 10.37 11.38 -2.54
N GLN A 25 10.61 12.49 -1.83
CA GLN A 25 9.76 12.90 -0.70
C GLN A 25 8.34 13.28 -1.15
N ALA A 26 8.19 13.96 -2.30
CA ALA A 26 6.89 14.29 -2.86
C ALA A 26 6.12 13.02 -3.26
N HIS A 27 6.80 12.09 -3.96
CA HIS A 27 6.22 10.80 -4.32
C HIS A 27 5.80 9.97 -3.10
N ARG A 28 6.66 9.87 -2.07
CA ARG A 28 6.35 9.13 -0.83
C ARG A 28 5.12 9.71 -0.14
N THR A 29 4.99 11.04 -0.08
CA THR A 29 3.83 11.72 0.51
C THR A 29 2.55 11.42 -0.28
N ALA A 30 2.62 11.47 -1.61
CA ALA A 30 1.50 11.12 -2.48
C ALA A 30 1.06 9.67 -2.33
N PHE A 31 2.00 8.73 -2.26
CA PHE A 31 1.71 7.31 -2.03
C PHE A 31 1.15 7.05 -0.62
N ALA A 32 1.62 7.76 0.41
CA ALA A 32 1.06 7.63 1.76
C ALA A 32 -0.42 8.05 1.81
N SER A 33 -0.75 9.18 1.18
CA SER A 33 -2.14 9.65 1.04
C SER A 33 -3.01 8.68 0.25
N LEU A 34 -2.48 8.15 -0.86
CA LEU A 34 -3.16 7.14 -1.67
C LEU A 34 -3.43 5.85 -0.86
N LYS A 35 -2.41 5.30 -0.21
CA LYS A 35 -2.49 4.07 0.61
C LYS A 35 -3.41 4.21 1.81
N HIS A 36 -3.73 5.42 2.24
CA HIS A 36 -4.66 5.65 3.35
C HIS A 36 -6.12 5.36 2.97
N SER A 37 -6.48 5.44 1.69
CA SER A 37 -7.87 5.20 1.23
C SER A 37 -7.99 4.12 0.14
N TYR A 38 -6.86 3.69 -0.41
CA TYR A 38 -6.78 2.71 -1.48
C TYR A 38 -5.72 1.67 -1.18
N GLU A 39 -5.89 0.48 -1.72
CA GLU A 39 -4.86 -0.55 -1.77
C GLU A 39 -4.53 -0.89 -3.21
N LYS A 40 -3.28 -1.28 -3.47
CA LYS A 40 -2.90 -1.82 -4.78
C LYS A 40 -3.53 -3.21 -4.86
N VAL A 41 -4.20 -3.55 -5.96
CA VAL A 41 -4.73 -4.87 -6.33
C VAL A 41 -4.32 -5.13 -7.76
N ASP A 42 -3.44 -6.10 -7.95
CA ASP A 42 -2.82 -6.44 -9.22
C ASP A 42 -2.14 -5.20 -9.84
N ASP A 43 -2.68 -4.72 -10.97
CA ASP A 43 -2.16 -3.59 -11.75
C ASP A 43 -2.86 -2.25 -11.45
N HIS A 44 -3.82 -2.20 -10.51
CA HIS A 44 -4.60 -1.02 -10.23
C HIS A 44 -4.79 -0.75 -8.73
N TRP A 45 -5.23 0.47 -8.39
CA TRP A 45 -5.62 0.83 -7.03
C TRP A 45 -7.11 0.56 -6.84
N GLN A 46 -7.50 -0.12 -5.76
CA GLN A 46 -8.88 -0.35 -5.35
C GLN A 46 -9.17 0.42 -4.05
N LYS A 47 -10.39 0.95 -3.90
CA LYS A 47 -10.79 1.66 -2.68
C LYS A 47 -10.90 0.65 -1.54
N LYS A 48 -10.35 1.00 -0.37
CA LYS A 48 -10.50 0.21 0.85
C LYS A 48 -11.93 0.30 1.39
N ASP A 49 -12.32 -0.71 2.14
CA ASP A 49 -13.57 -0.69 2.92
C ASP A 49 -13.52 0.41 4.00
N GLU A 50 -12.38 0.51 4.70
CA GLU A 50 -12.14 1.53 5.71
C GLU A 50 -10.85 2.30 5.43
N LYS A 51 -10.84 3.59 5.78
CA LYS A 51 -9.64 4.43 5.66
C LYS A 51 -8.71 4.15 6.83
N GLY A 52 -7.42 4.07 6.56
CA GLY A 52 -6.41 3.89 7.59
C GLY A 52 -5.09 3.34 7.07
N PRO A 53 -4.12 3.13 7.98
CA PRO A 53 -2.84 2.53 7.62
C PRO A 53 -3.04 1.14 7.01
N SER A 54 -2.30 0.81 5.96
CA SER A 54 -2.32 -0.53 5.34
C SER A 54 -1.40 -1.52 6.04
N ASP A 55 -0.33 -1.02 6.65
CA ASP A 55 0.81 -1.81 7.11
C ASP A 55 1.57 -1.11 8.26
N PRO A 56 2.49 -1.81 8.94
CA PRO A 56 3.27 -1.24 10.03
C PRO A 56 3.99 0.05 9.66
N ARG A 57 4.56 0.13 8.44
CA ARG A 57 5.20 1.35 7.92
C ARG A 57 4.23 2.54 7.91
N SER A 58 2.99 2.31 7.49
CA SER A 58 1.96 3.36 7.38
C SER A 58 1.36 3.75 8.73
N ALA A 59 1.45 2.89 9.75
CA ALA A 59 0.98 3.17 11.10
C ALA A 59 1.96 3.98 11.95
N ILE A 60 3.22 4.08 11.52
CA ILE A 60 4.28 4.78 12.26
C ILE A 60 4.31 6.26 11.85
N GLY A 61 4.41 7.15 12.84
CA GLY A 61 4.60 8.59 12.66
C GLY A 61 5.95 9.12 13.18
N GLY A 62 6.20 10.41 12.94
CA GLY A 62 7.32 11.15 13.54
C GLY A 62 8.71 10.69 13.06
N GLN A 63 9.69 10.71 13.96
CA GLN A 63 11.10 10.39 13.63
C GLN A 63 11.28 8.96 13.10
N ARG A 64 10.53 7.99 13.63
CA ARG A 64 10.59 6.59 13.16
C ARG A 64 10.14 6.44 11.71
N ALA A 65 9.10 7.18 11.30
CA ALA A 65 8.67 7.22 9.91
C ALA A 65 9.76 7.80 9.00
N ARG A 66 10.44 8.86 9.44
CA ARG A 66 11.57 9.47 8.68
C ARG A 66 12.75 8.52 8.51
N ARG A 67 13.01 7.66 9.49
CA ARG A 67 14.02 6.58 9.39
C ARG A 67 13.56 5.39 8.54
N GLY A 68 12.31 5.40 8.07
CA GLY A 68 11.77 4.29 7.30
C GLY A 68 11.66 3.01 8.12
N GLU A 69 11.21 3.11 9.37
CA GLU A 69 10.94 1.93 10.20
C GLU A 69 9.62 1.26 9.86
N GLY A 70 9.53 -0.05 10.10
CA GLY A 70 8.34 -0.84 9.88
C GLY A 70 8.31 -1.51 8.50
N GLU A 71 7.69 -2.69 8.45
CA GLU A 71 7.49 -3.42 7.21
C GLU A 71 6.43 -2.75 6.33
N THR A 72 6.63 -2.77 5.02
CA THR A 72 5.65 -2.33 4.03
C THR A 72 5.33 -3.47 3.07
N PHE A 73 4.09 -3.48 2.57
CA PHE A 73 3.60 -4.48 1.63
C PHE A 73 3.25 -3.87 0.27
N GLY A 74 4.02 -2.87 -0.20
CA GLY A 74 3.88 -2.37 -1.58
C GLY A 74 2.51 -1.74 -1.91
N GLY A 75 1.71 -1.41 -0.90
CA GLY A 75 0.33 -0.92 -1.09
C GLY A 75 -0.75 -1.99 -0.93
N VAL A 76 -0.40 -3.25 -0.67
CA VAL A 76 -1.35 -4.26 -0.19
C VAL A 76 -1.82 -3.88 1.21
N ASP A 77 -3.13 -3.94 1.47
CA ASP A 77 -3.67 -3.67 2.80
C ASP A 77 -3.63 -4.92 3.69
N LEU A 78 -2.58 -5.04 4.50
CA LEU A 78 -2.46 -6.10 5.49
C LEU A 78 -3.54 -5.96 6.57
N TYR A 79 -3.82 -4.77 7.06
CA TYR A 79 -4.74 -4.60 8.19
C TYR A 79 -6.20 -4.76 7.80
N GLY A 80 -6.60 -4.22 6.65
CA GLY A 80 -7.96 -4.28 6.12
C GLY A 80 -8.39 -5.65 5.59
N ASN A 81 -7.45 -6.51 5.18
CA ASN A 81 -7.78 -7.83 4.63
C ASN A 81 -7.70 -8.95 5.68
N THR A 82 -8.56 -9.96 5.56
CA THR A 82 -8.43 -11.24 6.28
C THR A 82 -7.39 -12.14 5.63
N LYS A 83 -6.91 -13.17 6.36
CA LYS A 83 -6.03 -14.20 5.78
C LYS A 83 -6.67 -14.87 4.56
N ALA A 84 -7.98 -15.14 4.62
CA ALA A 84 -8.71 -15.77 3.52
C ALA A 84 -8.74 -14.89 2.26
N GLN A 85 -9.00 -13.59 2.41
CA GLN A 85 -8.97 -12.64 1.29
C GLN A 85 -7.59 -12.56 0.65
N LEU A 86 -6.53 -12.46 1.46
CA LEU A 86 -5.16 -12.47 0.94
C LEU A 86 -4.81 -13.81 0.29
N TYR A 87 -5.28 -14.93 0.84
CA TYR A 87 -5.07 -16.25 0.25
C TYR A 87 -5.72 -16.35 -1.14
N GLU A 88 -6.98 -15.93 -1.30
CA GLU A 88 -7.66 -15.95 -2.59
C GLU A 88 -6.99 -15.04 -3.62
N ARG A 89 -6.46 -13.91 -3.16
CA ARG A 89 -5.68 -13.01 -4.03
C ARG A 89 -4.33 -13.61 -4.42
N ALA A 90 -3.60 -14.18 -3.47
CA ALA A 90 -2.36 -14.91 -3.74
C ALA A 90 -2.60 -16.09 -4.69
N ARG A 91 -3.76 -16.74 -4.61
CA ARG A 91 -4.20 -17.78 -5.55
C ARG A 91 -4.40 -17.24 -6.96
N LYS A 92 -5.10 -16.10 -7.13
CA LYS A 92 -5.29 -15.46 -8.44
C LYS A 92 -3.98 -15.01 -9.09
N LEU A 93 -3.00 -14.65 -8.27
CA LEU A 93 -1.66 -14.26 -8.68
C LEU A 93 -0.69 -15.43 -8.84
N ASP A 94 -1.17 -16.68 -8.72
CA ASP A 94 -0.35 -17.90 -8.80
C ASP A 94 0.89 -17.88 -7.89
N VAL A 95 0.72 -17.37 -6.66
CA VAL A 95 1.79 -17.37 -5.65
C VAL A 95 2.06 -18.81 -5.20
N PRO A 96 3.30 -19.33 -5.40
CA PRO A 96 3.67 -20.66 -4.95
C PRO A 96 3.75 -20.72 -3.41
N GLY A 97 3.39 -21.86 -2.81
CA GLY A 97 3.45 -22.06 -1.36
C GLY A 97 2.40 -21.31 -0.53
N ARG A 98 1.49 -20.54 -1.16
CA ARG A 98 0.44 -19.73 -0.50
C ARG A 98 -0.41 -20.50 0.53
N SER A 99 -0.60 -21.80 0.39
CA SER A 99 -1.41 -22.63 1.30
C SER A 99 -0.80 -22.78 2.69
N SER A 100 0.53 -22.68 2.78
CA SER A 100 1.26 -22.79 4.06
C SER A 100 1.52 -21.43 4.70
N MET A 101 1.32 -20.34 3.96
CA MET A 101 1.63 -19.00 4.41
C MET A 101 0.65 -18.48 5.46
N ASP A 102 1.14 -17.70 6.41
CA ASP A 102 0.31 -16.86 7.28
C ASP A 102 -0.17 -15.58 6.57
N LYS A 103 -0.96 -14.76 7.27
CA LYS A 103 -1.54 -13.53 6.72
C LYS A 103 -0.46 -12.54 6.24
N THR A 104 0.61 -12.39 7.00
CA THR A 104 1.71 -11.45 6.72
C THR A 104 2.55 -11.95 5.56
N GLU A 105 2.86 -13.24 5.53
CA GLU A 105 3.57 -13.89 4.43
C GLU A 105 2.80 -13.80 3.12
N LEU A 106 1.47 -13.98 3.16
CA LEU A 106 0.60 -13.77 2.00
C LEU A 106 0.67 -12.33 1.50
N ALA A 107 0.52 -11.33 2.38
CA ALA A 107 0.63 -9.92 1.98
C ALA A 107 2.00 -9.61 1.35
N ARG A 108 3.09 -10.15 1.91
CA ARG A 108 4.45 -9.99 1.39
C ARG A 108 4.62 -10.63 0.03
N ALA A 109 4.12 -11.84 -0.16
CA ALA A 109 4.23 -12.57 -1.41
C ALA A 109 3.40 -11.91 -2.52
N ILE A 110 2.19 -11.44 -2.19
CA ILE A 110 1.34 -10.65 -3.09
C ILE A 110 2.04 -9.35 -3.50
N ALA A 111 2.59 -8.61 -2.54
CA ALA A 111 3.31 -7.37 -2.82
C ALA A 111 4.45 -7.59 -3.84
N ARG A 112 5.30 -8.59 -3.59
CA ARG A 112 6.41 -8.96 -4.50
C ARG A 112 5.95 -9.41 -5.88
N LYS A 113 4.76 -9.99 -6.00
CA LYS A 113 4.24 -10.52 -7.27
C LYS A 113 3.64 -9.43 -8.17
N GLN A 114 3.25 -8.30 -7.59
CA GLN A 114 2.59 -7.18 -8.27
C GLN A 114 3.53 -5.99 -8.53
N ASP A 115 4.76 -6.03 -8.01
CA ASP A 115 5.76 -5.00 -8.26
C ASP A 115 6.35 -5.08 -9.67
#